data_AF-A0A9N9JK43-F1
#
_entry.id   AF-A0A9N9JK43-F1
#
_cell.length_a   1.000
_cell.length_b   1.000
_cell.length_c   1.000
_cell.angle_alpha   90.00
_cell.angle_beta   90.00
_cell.angle_gamma   90.00
#
_symmetry.space_group_name_H-M   'P 1'
#
loop_
_entity.id
_entity.type
_entity.pdbx_description
1 polymer ?
#
loop_
_entity_poly.entity_id
_entity_poly.type
_entity_poly.pdbx_seq_one_letter_code
_entity_poly.pdbx_strand_id
1 'polypeptide(L)'
;MELAYLTTGIIMVVLGYSWLVHHGDSLRDIVLSQGLLIGGVTVGVLIILSFSVGAIGFFTPFKRDSWLIAHNMSIIITMLTILALGAKIWFKTLDSQKFVTSIWIGWGNDTKAIFEDQVLSMLMRVRKIKERLRKIEKKGAFFL
;
A
#
# COMPACT_ATOMS: atom_id res chain seq x y z
N MET A 1 4.87 22.50 -1.60
CA MET A 1 5.05 21.45 -0.58
C MET A 1 3.72 21.18 0.12
N GLU A 2 3.15 22.17 0.83
CA GLU A 2 1.87 22.04 1.55
C GLU A 2 0.70 21.55 0.70
N LEU A 3 0.51 22.07 -0.52
CA LEU A 3 -0.53 21.59 -1.45
C LEU A 3 -0.36 20.11 -1.83
N ALA A 4 0.88 19.63 -1.99
CA ALA A 4 1.15 18.22 -2.29
C ALA A 4 0.79 17.31 -1.10
N TYR A 5 0.99 17.82 0.12
CA TYR A 5 0.60 17.11 1.35
C TYR A 5 -0.93 16.98 1.44
N LEU A 6 -1.66 18.08 1.17
CA LEU A 6 -3.13 18.06 1.10
C LEU A 6 -3.64 17.10 0.02
N THR A 7 -3.09 17.16 -1.20
CA THR A 7 -3.50 16.25 -2.27
C THR A 7 -3.26 14.80 -1.91
N THR A 8 -2.16 14.50 -1.20
CA THR A 8 -1.88 13.14 -0.71
C THR A 8 -2.94 12.69 0.28
N GLY A 9 -3.32 13.54 1.24
CA GLY A 9 -4.40 13.26 2.18
C GLY A 9 -5.74 12.99 1.48
N ILE A 10 -6.11 13.83 0.52
CA ILE A 10 -7.34 13.67 -0.28
C ILE A 10 -7.31 12.35 -1.05
N ILE A 11 -6.21 12.03 -1.74
CA ILE A 11 -6.07 10.78 -2.49
C ILE A 11 -6.20 9.57 -1.55
N MET A 12 -5.57 9.60 -0.37
CA MET A 12 -5.68 8.52 0.61
C MET A 12 -7.12 8.32 1.10
N VAL A 13 -7.85 9.41 1.38
CA VAL A 13 -9.27 9.32 1.79
C VAL A 13 -10.14 8.80 0.66
N VAL A 14 -10.00 9.34 -0.56
CA VAL A 14 -10.81 8.94 -1.73
C VAL A 14 -10.56 7.48 -2.08
N LEU A 15 -9.30 7.05 -2.17
CA LEU A 15 -8.97 5.64 -2.46
C LEU A 15 -9.42 4.72 -1.32
N GLY A 16 -9.16 5.11 -0.07
CA GLY A 16 -9.55 4.32 1.10
C GLY A 16 -11.07 4.15 1.20
N TYR A 17 -11.83 5.23 1.01
CA TYR A 17 -13.28 5.20 1.02
C TYR A 17 -13.85 4.45 -0.19
N SER A 18 -13.35 4.71 -1.39
CA SER A 18 -13.75 3.98 -2.61
C SER A 18 -13.54 2.48 -2.44
N TRP A 19 -12.43 2.06 -1.85
CA TRP A 19 -12.17 0.65 -1.57
C TRP A 19 -13.02 0.09 -0.42
N LEU A 20 -13.38 0.90 0.58
CA LEU A 20 -14.27 0.48 1.66
C LEU A 20 -15.70 0.21 1.14
N VAL A 21 -16.19 1.02 0.20
CA VAL A 21 -17.53 0.88 -0.39
C VAL A 21 -17.62 -0.37 -1.28
N HIS A 22 -16.53 -0.75 -1.94
CA HIS A 22 -16.46 -1.95 -2.80
C HIS A 22 -15.88 -3.17 -2.06
N HIS A 23 -15.83 -3.12 -0.73
CA HIS A 23 -15.33 -4.22 0.09
C HIS A 23 -16.34 -5.38 0.05
N GLY A 24 -15.92 -6.54 -0.46
CA GLY A 24 -16.76 -7.74 -0.60
C GLY A 24 -16.84 -8.34 -2.01
N ASP A 25 -16.58 -7.56 -3.06
CA ASP A 25 -16.76 -8.02 -4.46
C ASP A 25 -15.47 -8.53 -5.14
N SER A 26 -14.33 -8.52 -4.45
CA SER A 26 -13.02 -8.77 -5.07
C SER A 26 -12.14 -9.71 -4.26
N LEU A 27 -11.35 -10.55 -4.97
CA LEU A 27 -10.23 -11.36 -4.46
C LEU A 27 -9.21 -10.55 -3.60
N ARG A 28 -9.30 -9.23 -3.62
CA ARG A 28 -8.49 -8.27 -2.86
C ARG A 28 -8.79 -8.26 -1.36
N ASP A 29 -9.93 -8.78 -0.92
CA ASP A 29 -10.29 -8.93 0.51
C ASP A 29 -9.29 -9.82 1.29
N ILE A 30 -8.63 -10.74 0.58
CA ILE A 30 -7.60 -11.59 1.16
C ILE A 30 -6.39 -10.77 1.60
N VAL A 31 -6.06 -9.69 0.87
CA VAL A 31 -4.87 -8.87 1.15
C VAL A 31 -5.22 -7.67 2.03
N LEU A 32 -6.28 -6.92 1.69
CA LEU A 32 -6.74 -5.74 2.43
C LEU A 32 -7.81 -6.11 3.44
N SER A 33 -7.48 -6.07 4.74
CA SER A 33 -8.53 -6.16 5.75
C SER A 33 -9.23 -4.82 5.93
N GLN A 34 -10.50 -4.87 6.31
CA GLN A 34 -11.32 -3.70 6.63
C GLN A 34 -10.61 -2.75 7.62
N GLY A 35 -9.95 -3.31 8.64
CA GLY A 35 -9.19 -2.53 9.62
C GLY A 35 -7.97 -1.81 9.04
N LEU A 36 -7.44 -2.24 7.90
CA LEU A 36 -6.39 -1.55 7.16
C LEU A 36 -6.95 -0.37 6.36
N LEU A 37 -8.09 -0.59 5.70
CA LEU A 37 -8.79 0.42 4.91
C LEU A 37 -9.27 1.58 5.80
N ILE A 38 -9.91 1.25 6.92
CA ILE A 38 -10.33 2.24 7.93
C ILE A 38 -9.10 3.01 8.43
N GLY A 39 -8.01 2.31 8.75
CA GLY A 39 -6.78 2.97 9.19
C GLY A 39 -6.18 3.93 8.15
N GLY A 40 -6.21 3.55 6.86
CA GLY A 40 -5.78 4.41 5.76
C GLY A 40 -6.64 5.66 5.60
N VAL A 41 -7.96 5.52 5.71
CA VAL A 41 -8.90 6.67 5.70
C VAL A 41 -8.63 7.59 6.90
N THR A 42 -8.47 7.03 8.10
CA THR A 42 -8.16 7.78 9.32
C THR A 42 -6.88 8.60 9.17
N VAL A 43 -5.81 8.00 8.64
CA VAL A 43 -4.55 8.71 8.36
C VAL A 43 -4.77 9.84 7.35
N GLY A 44 -5.51 9.58 6.26
CA GLY A 44 -5.84 10.61 5.27
C GLY A 44 -6.61 11.80 5.87
N VAL A 45 -7.57 11.53 6.75
CA VAL A 45 -8.32 12.58 7.47
C VAL A 45 -7.41 13.38 8.40
N LEU A 46 -6.51 12.72 9.14
CA LEU A 46 -5.55 13.39 10.01
C LEU A 46 -4.60 14.32 9.23
N ILE A 47 -4.15 13.90 8.04
CA ILE A 47 -3.34 14.72 7.14
C ILE A 47 -4.08 15.99 6.71
N ILE A 48 -5.36 15.86 6.31
CA ILE A 48 -6.19 17.01 5.89
C ILE A 48 -6.42 17.98 7.07
N LEU A 49 -6.69 17.45 8.27
CA LEU A 49 -6.83 18.26 9.47
C LEU A 49 -5.53 18.98 9.82
N SER A 50 -4.40 18.28 9.74
CA SER A 50 -3.07 18.85 10.00
C SER A 50 -2.78 20.02 9.07
N PHE A 51 -3.03 19.84 7.77
CA PHE A 51 -2.92 20.91 6.77
C PHE A 51 -3.86 22.09 7.09
N SER A 52 -5.09 21.83 7.50
CA SER A 52 -6.06 22.90 7.82
C SER A 52 -5.58 23.76 8.99
N VAL A 53 -5.02 23.13 10.04
CA VAL A 53 -4.41 23.85 11.18
C VAL A 53 -3.20 24.67 10.73
N GLY A 54 -2.35 24.10 9.86
CA GLY A 54 -1.20 24.80 9.28
C GLY A 54 -1.61 25.99 8.42
N ALA A 55 -2.64 25.84 7.59
CA ALA A 55 -3.16 26.91 6.73
C ALA A 55 -3.70 28.09 7.56
N ILE A 56 -4.48 27.82 8.61
CA ILE A 56 -4.99 28.87 9.52
C ILE A 56 -3.83 29.60 10.22
N GLY A 57 -2.80 28.85 10.64
CA GLY A 57 -1.58 29.43 11.21
C GLY A 57 -0.84 30.34 10.23
N PHE A 58 -0.78 29.95 8.95
CA PHE A 58 -0.10 30.72 7.90
C PHE A 58 -0.81 32.04 7.57
N PHE A 59 -2.15 32.05 7.51
CA PHE A 59 -2.90 33.28 7.24
C PHE A 59 -2.89 34.27 8.41
N THR A 60 -2.46 33.86 9.62
CA THR A 60 -2.46 34.71 10.82
C THR A 60 -1.07 34.81 11.49
N PRO A 61 -0.04 35.33 10.80
CA PRO A 61 1.37 35.14 11.19
C PRO A 61 1.83 35.89 12.45
N PHE A 62 1.08 36.88 12.97
CA PHE A 62 1.65 37.83 13.94
C PHE A 62 1.26 37.65 15.42
N LYS A 63 0.39 36.70 15.81
CA LYS A 63 -0.10 36.65 17.21
C LYS A 63 -0.31 35.28 17.87
N ARG A 64 0.04 34.15 17.23
CA ARG A 64 -0.37 32.83 17.75
C ARG A 64 0.66 31.70 17.56
N ASP A 65 1.72 31.72 18.38
CA ASP A 65 2.69 30.62 18.50
C ASP A 65 2.02 29.27 18.81
N SER A 66 0.89 29.29 19.54
CA SER A 66 0.13 28.09 19.89
C SER A 66 -0.40 27.31 18.68
N TRP A 67 -0.66 27.96 17.55
CA TRP A 67 -1.16 27.28 16.34
C TRP A 67 -0.05 26.53 15.61
N LEU A 68 1.17 27.07 15.60
CA LEU A 68 2.34 26.36 15.09
C LEU A 68 2.65 25.12 15.92
N ILE A 69 2.55 25.24 17.26
CA ILE A 69 2.72 24.12 18.19
C ILE A 69 1.66 23.04 17.94
N ALA A 70 0.40 23.44 17.76
CA ALA A 70 -0.70 22.51 17.46
C ALA A 70 -0.49 21.77 16.14
N HIS A 71 -0.04 22.46 15.08
CA HIS A 71 0.29 21.84 13.81
C HIS A 71 1.42 20.82 13.95
N ASN A 72 2.50 21.17 14.66
CA ASN A 72 3.61 20.25 14.91
C ASN A 72 3.17 19.00 15.70
N MET A 73 2.35 19.17 16.74
CA MET A 73 1.79 18.04 17.50
C MET A 73 0.89 17.15 16.63
N SER A 74 0.11 17.74 15.72
CA SER A 74 -0.70 16.99 14.76
C SER A 74 0.15 16.15 13.79
N ILE A 75 1.29 16.68 13.33
CA ILE A 75 2.23 15.92 12.49
C ILE A 75 2.80 14.73 13.27
N ILE A 76 3.21 14.93 14.52
CA ILE A 76 3.75 13.86 15.37
C ILE A 76 2.72 12.74 15.56
N ILE A 77 1.46 13.08 15.87
CA ILE A 77 0.37 12.11 16.00
C ILE A 77 0.16 11.35 14.69
N THR A 78 0.22 12.04 13.55
CA THR A 78 0.07 11.43 12.23
C THR A 78 1.20 10.44 11.96
N MET A 79 2.46 10.79 12.28
CA MET A 79 3.60 9.88 12.16
C MET A 79 3.45 8.62 13.03
N LEU A 80 3.03 8.78 14.29
CA LEU A 80 2.77 7.65 15.19
C LEU A 80 1.67 6.74 14.64
N THR A 81 0.62 7.31 14.07
CA THR A 81 -0.49 6.55 13.47
C THR A 81 -0.02 5.76 12.25
N ILE A 82 0.79 6.37 11.38
CA ILE A 82 1.38 5.70 10.22
C ILE A 82 2.28 4.54 10.66
N LEU A 83 3.11 4.76 11.69
CA LEU A 83 3.98 3.72 12.22
C LEU A 83 3.19 2.53 12.78
N ALA A 84 2.13 2.81 13.54
CA ALA A 84 1.25 1.78 14.08
C ALA A 84 0.53 1.00 12.96
N LEU A 85 0.08 1.70 11.91
CA LEU A 85 -0.52 1.06 10.74
C LEU A 85 0.50 0.16 10.02
N GLY A 86 1.72 0.65 9.80
CA GLY A 86 2.81 -0.10 9.19
C GLY A 86 3.18 -1.35 9.99
N ALA A 87 3.28 -1.24 11.32
CA ALA A 87 3.50 -2.37 12.21
C ALA A 87 2.38 -3.42 12.10
N LYS A 88 1.12 -2.99 12.05
CA LYS A 88 -0.02 -3.89 11.89
C LYS A 88 0.03 -4.66 10.56
N ILE A 89 0.37 -3.98 9.47
CA ILE A 89 0.58 -4.62 8.14
C ILE A 89 1.71 -5.64 8.22
N TRP A 90 2.82 -5.26 8.84
CA TRP A 90 3.99 -6.11 9.00
C TRP A 90 3.66 -7.39 9.76
N PHE A 91 2.98 -7.30 10.90
CA PHE A 91 2.56 -8.47 11.68
C PHE A 91 1.59 -9.36 10.91
N LYS A 92 0.60 -8.78 10.20
CA LYS A 92 -0.32 -9.56 9.37
C LYS A 92 0.42 -10.30 8.25
N THR A 93 1.43 -9.67 7.68
CA THR A 93 2.28 -10.28 6.63
C THR A 93 3.08 -11.45 7.19
N LEU A 94 3.69 -11.29 8.37
CA LEU A 94 4.41 -12.37 9.05
C LEU A 94 3.49 -13.55 9.38
N ASP A 95 2.27 -13.28 9.84
CA ASP A 95 1.29 -14.32 10.15
C ASP A 95 0.85 -15.09 8.90
N SER A 96 0.61 -14.36 7.80
CA SER A 96 0.31 -14.96 6.50
C SER A 96 1.45 -15.86 6.02
N GLN A 97 2.70 -15.44 6.21
CA GLN A 97 3.87 -16.27 5.87
C GLN A 97 3.95 -17.53 6.72
N LYS A 98 3.66 -17.44 8.03
CA LYS A 98 3.62 -18.61 8.92
C LYS A 98 2.54 -19.59 8.49
N PHE A 99 1.36 -19.10 8.13
CA PHE A 99 0.25 -19.92 7.64
C PHE A 99 0.60 -20.63 6.32
N VAL A 100 1.20 -19.92 5.35
CA VAL A 100 1.66 -20.55 4.11
C VAL A 100 2.75 -21.59 4.40
N THR A 101 3.67 -21.29 5.31
CA THR A 101 4.75 -22.20 5.70
C THR A 101 4.21 -23.46 6.39
N SER A 102 3.20 -23.33 7.25
CA SER A 102 2.60 -24.50 7.92
C SER A 102 1.85 -25.40 6.94
N ILE A 103 1.11 -24.83 6.00
CA ILE A 103 0.49 -25.57 4.89
C ILE A 103 1.57 -26.27 4.06
N TRP A 104 2.62 -25.54 3.70
CA TRP A 104 3.73 -26.09 2.91
C TRP A 104 4.39 -27.26 3.63
N ILE A 105 4.70 -27.15 4.93
CA ILE A 105 5.29 -28.25 5.71
C ILE A 105 4.33 -29.45 5.75
N GLY A 106 3.03 -29.22 5.90
CA GLY A 106 2.00 -30.26 5.95
C GLY A 106 1.73 -30.98 4.62
N TRP A 107 2.17 -30.44 3.48
CA TRP A 107 2.06 -31.13 2.19
C TRP A 107 3.02 -32.30 2.10
N GLY A 108 2.51 -33.44 1.62
CA GLY A 108 3.33 -34.60 1.27
C GLY A 108 4.35 -34.27 0.17
N ASN A 109 5.46 -35.02 0.14
CA ASN A 109 6.55 -34.78 -0.82
C ASN A 109 6.08 -34.85 -2.28
N ASP A 110 5.10 -35.70 -2.58
CA ASP A 110 4.54 -35.83 -3.94
C ASP A 110 3.80 -34.56 -4.36
N THR A 111 2.99 -33.96 -3.47
CA THR A 111 2.27 -32.71 -3.73
C THR A 111 3.24 -31.53 -3.91
N LYS A 112 4.31 -31.49 -3.11
CA LYS A 112 5.38 -30.49 -3.26
C LYS A 112 6.07 -30.60 -4.60
N ALA A 113 6.44 -31.82 -5.01
CA ALA A 113 7.10 -32.06 -6.29
C ALA A 113 6.22 -31.65 -7.48
N ILE A 114 4.92 -31.96 -7.44
CA ILE A 114 3.96 -31.55 -8.48
C ILE A 114 3.83 -30.02 -8.54
N PHE A 115 3.74 -29.36 -7.38
CA PHE A 115 3.66 -27.90 -7.33
C PHE A 115 4.94 -27.25 -7.86
N GLU A 116 6.10 -27.73 -7.45
CA GLU A 116 7.41 -27.25 -7.94
C GLU A 116 7.52 -27.42 -9.47
N ASP A 117 7.13 -28.56 -10.03
CA ASP A 117 7.16 -28.80 -11.48
C ASP A 117 6.20 -27.87 -12.24
N GLN A 118 5.00 -27.64 -11.71
CA GLN A 118 4.05 -26.68 -12.30
C GLN A 118 4.62 -25.27 -12.33
N VAL A 119 5.21 -24.80 -11.22
CA VAL A 119 5.83 -23.47 -11.13
C VAL A 119 7.00 -23.35 -12.09
N LEU A 120 7.86 -24.37 -12.18
CA LEU A 120 9.02 -24.38 -13.08
C LEU A 120 8.58 -24.33 -14.55
N SER A 121 7.55 -25.09 -14.90
CA SER A 121 6.97 -25.10 -16.25
C SER A 121 6.39 -23.74 -16.64
N MET A 122 5.74 -23.03 -15.71
CA MET A 122 5.18 -21.70 -15.93
C MET A 122 6.28 -20.66 -16.14
N LEU A 123 7.34 -20.68 -15.31
CA LEU A 123 8.50 -19.79 -15.45
C LEU A 123 9.19 -19.97 -16.79
N MET A 124 9.33 -21.20 -17.28
CA MET A 124 9.87 -21.46 -18.62
C MET A 124 9.01 -20.86 -19.73
N ARG A 125 7.68 -20.92 -19.63
CA ARG A 125 6.76 -20.29 -20.60
C ARG A 125 6.92 -18.77 -20.61
N VAL A 126 6.95 -18.13 -19.44
CA VAL A 126 7.13 -16.68 -19.31
C VAL A 126 8.48 -16.24 -19.88
N ARG A 127 9.55 -16.97 -19.58
CA ARG A 127 10.89 -16.70 -20.13
C ARG A 127 10.89 -16.78 -21.66
N LYS A 128 10.27 -17.81 -22.23
CA LYS A 128 10.16 -18.01 -23.69
C LYS A 128 9.38 -16.88 -24.36
N ILE A 129 8.30 -16.39 -23.75
CA ILE A 129 7.54 -15.22 -24.24
C ILE A 129 8.43 -13.97 -24.20
N LYS A 130 9.14 -13.74 -23.10
CA LYS A 130 10.03 -12.57 -22.95
C LYS A 130 11.15 -12.57 -23.98
N GLU A 131 11.73 -13.72 -24.29
CA GLU A 131 12.74 -13.86 -25.35
C GLU A 131 12.17 -13.61 -26.76
N ARG A 132 10.93 -14.04 -27.03
CA ARG A 132 10.24 -13.73 -28.30
C ARG A 132 9.99 -12.23 -28.45
N LEU A 133 9.50 -11.57 -27.42
CA LEU A 133 9.28 -10.12 -27.42
C LEU A 133 10.58 -9.35 -27.67
N ARG A 134 11.68 -9.74 -26.99
CA ARG A 134 12.98 -9.10 -27.19
C ARG A 134 13.54 -9.28 -28.61
N LYS A 135 13.24 -10.41 -29.27
CA LYS A 135 13.60 -10.62 -30.69
C LYS A 135 12.77 -9.75 -31.63
N ILE A 136 11.50 -9.51 -31.33
CA ILE A 136 10.62 -8.63 -32.11
C ILE A 136 11.09 -7.18 -31.97
N GLU A 137 11.38 -6.72 -30.74
CA GLU A 137 11.88 -5.38 -30.45
C GLU A 137 13.20 -5.07 -31.20
N LYS A 138 14.16 -6.00 -31.17
CA LYS A 138 15.42 -5.84 -31.93
C LYS A 138 15.22 -5.81 -33.45
N LYS A 139 14.21 -6.50 -33.98
CA LYS A 139 13.89 -6.45 -35.41
C LYS A 139 13.17 -5.16 -35.79
N GLY A 140 12.27 -4.66 -34.95
CA GLY A 140 11.58 -3.38 -35.16
C GLY A 140 12.51 -2.18 -35.10
N ALA A 141 13.50 -2.19 -34.19
CA ALA A 141 14.53 -1.16 -34.10
C ALA A 141 15.56 -1.16 -35.26
N PHE A 142 15.57 -2.20 -36.10
CA PHE A 142 16.45 -2.29 -37.28
C PHE A 142 15.77 -1.77 -38.56
N PHE A 143 14.46 -1.50 -38.51
CA PHE A 143 13.65 -0.99 -39.63
C PHE A 143 13.30 0.50 -39.50
N LEU A 144 13.86 1.19 -38.50
CA LEU A 144 13.80 2.63 -38.25
C LEU A 144 15.21 3.21 -38.33
#